data_AF-A0A953NRT3-F1
#
_entry.id   AF-A0A953NRT3-F1
#
_cell.length_a   1.000
_cell.length_b   1.000
_cell.length_c   1.000
_cell.angle_alpha   90.00
_cell.angle_beta   90.00
_cell.angle_gamma   90.00
#
_symmetry.space_group_name_H-M   'P 1'
#
loop_
_entity.id
_entity.type
_entity.pdbx_description
1 polymer ?
#
loop_
_entity_poly.entity_id
_entity_poly.type
_entity_poly.pdbx_seq_one_letter_code
_entity_poly.pdbx_strand_id
1 'polypeptide(L)' 'MTDLTGVFLVLVGIVGILVLTIVLGSFFTVETAQVAIVQRLGKFARVAGPGLNWKTPYIETVVRRLSMKV' A
#
# COMPACT_ATOMS: atom_id res chain seq x y z
N MET A 1 -24.51 11.58 28.94
CA MET A 1 -25.04 10.94 27.69
C MET A 1 -24.41 11.54 26.43
N THR A 2 -23.75 12.71 26.55
CA THR A 2 -22.95 13.41 25.53
C THR A 2 -21.51 12.89 25.38
N ASP A 3 -21.04 12.16 26.39
CA ASP A 3 -19.61 11.81 26.55
C ASP A 3 -19.27 10.57 25.71
N LEU A 4 -20.22 9.62 25.65
CA LEU A 4 -20.12 8.40 24.85
C LEU A 4 -20.21 8.69 23.33
N THR A 5 -21.03 9.65 22.92
CA THR A 5 -21.14 10.08 21.51
C THR A 5 -19.89 10.82 21.04
N GLY A 6 -19.25 11.62 21.90
CA GLY A 6 -17.96 12.24 21.62
C GLY A 6 -16.85 11.20 21.38
N VAL A 7 -16.73 10.20 22.26
CA VAL A 7 -15.75 9.11 22.10
C VAL A 7 -16.03 8.27 20.86
N PHE A 8 -17.30 8.02 20.54
CA PHE A 8 -17.69 7.28 19.34
C PHE A 8 -17.27 8.01 18.05
N LEU A 9 -17.48 9.33 17.96
CA LEU A 9 -17.04 10.14 16.81
C LEU A 9 -15.51 10.13 16.65
N VAL A 10 -14.77 10.19 17.75
CA VAL A 10 -13.31 10.10 17.72
C VAL A 10 -12.85 8.72 17.24
N LEU A 11 -13.47 7.64 17.73
CA LEU A 11 -13.19 6.27 17.27
C LEU A 11 -13.47 6.09 15.78
N VAL A 12 -14.62 6.57 15.29
CA VAL A 12 -14.97 6.52 13.87
C VAL A 12 -13.97 7.31 13.03
N GLY A 13 -13.55 8.49 13.49
CA GLY A 13 -12.52 9.30 12.83
C GLY A 13 -11.18 8.56 12.72
N ILE A 14 -10.73 7.92 13.81
CA ILE A 14 -9.48 7.14 13.84
C ILE A 14 -9.54 5.95 12.88
N VAL A 15 -10.65 5.20 12.90
CA VAL A 15 -10.85 4.06 12.00
C VAL A 15 -10.89 4.52 10.54
N GLY A 16 -11.55 5.64 10.25
CA GLY A 16 -11.58 6.24 8.91
C GLY A 16 -10.18 6.57 8.39
N ILE A 17 -9.35 7.21 9.21
CA ILE A 17 -7.95 7.53 8.88
C ILE A 17 -7.14 6.25 8.66
N LEU A 18 -7.32 5.22 9.50
CA LEU A 18 -6.62 3.95 9.37
C LEU A 18 -6.93 3.28 8.03
N VAL A 19 -8.20 3.19 7.65
CA VAL A 19 -8.62 2.63 6.36
C VAL A 19 -8.06 3.46 5.20
N LEU A 20 -8.09 4.79 5.31
CA LEU A 20 -7.58 5.69 4.27
C LEU A 20 -6.08 5.45 4.02
N THR A 21 -5.28 5.34 5.08
CA THR A 21 -3.84 5.07 4.95
C THR A 21 -3.54 3.68 4.36
N ILE A 22 -4.35 2.67 4.68
CA ILE A 22 -4.23 1.33 4.10
C ILE A 22 -4.55 1.35 2.61
N VAL A 23 -5.65 2.00 2.22
CA VAL A 23 -6.09 2.06 0.82
C VAL A 23 -5.07 2.84 -0.01
N LEU A 24 -4.71 4.06 0.39
CA LEU A 24 -3.72 4.86 -0.35
C LEU A 24 -2.32 4.23 -0.31
N GLY A 25 -1.94 3.53 0.77
CA GLY A 25 -0.67 2.81 0.86
C GLY A 25 -0.62 1.51 0.06
N SER A 26 -1.78 0.94 -0.30
CA SER A 26 -1.90 -0.29 -1.10
C SER A 26 -1.67 -0.04 -2.59
N PHE A 27 -1.99 1.15 -3.08
CA PHE A 27 -1.78 1.50 -4.47
C PHE A 27 -0.35 1.99 -4.68
N PHE A 28 0.41 1.28 -5.51
CA PHE A 28 1.74 1.71 -5.94
C PHE A 28 1.79 1.73 -7.46
N THR A 29 2.14 2.88 -8.04
CA THR A 29 2.30 3.02 -9.48
C THR A 29 3.75 2.75 -9.87
N VAL A 30 3.95 1.85 -10.84
CA VAL A 30 5.26 1.54 -11.41
C VAL A 30 5.40 2.30 -12.73
N GLU A 31 6.50 3.04 -12.91
CA GLU A 31 6.78 3.80 -14.13
C GLU A 31 6.92 2.89 -15.36
N THR A 32 6.53 3.40 -16.54
CA THR A 32 6.39 2.66 -17.81
C THR A 32 7.67 2.10 -18.43
N ALA A 33 8.83 2.28 -17.79
CA ALA A 33 10.12 1.72 -18.21
C ALA A 33 10.80 0.89 -17.10
N GLN A 34 10.11 0.69 -15.98
CA GLN A 34 10.65 0.01 -14.81
C GLN A 34 9.79 -1.19 -14.44
N VAL A 35 10.46 -2.19 -13.89
CA VAL A 35 9.84 -3.39 -13.35
C VAL A 35 10.14 -3.43 -11.87
N ALA A 36 9.10 -3.45 -11.04
CA ALA A 36 9.25 -3.48 -9.58
C ALA A 36 9.24 -4.93 -9.08
N ILE A 37 10.32 -5.36 -8.44
CA ILE A 37 10.37 -6.66 -7.75
C ILE A 37 9.68 -6.50 -6.40
N VAL A 38 8.57 -7.22 -6.24
CA VAL A 38 7.80 -7.26 -5.00
C VAL A 38 8.22 -8.50 -4.21
N GLN A 39 8.65 -8.28 -2.98
CA GLN A 39 8.98 -9.34 -2.04
C GLN A 39 7.90 -9.43 -0.96
N ARG A 40 7.58 -10.64 -0.54
CA ARG A 40 6.69 -10.92 0.58
C ARG A 40 7.52 -11.55 1.69
N LEU A 41 7.66 -10.85 2.83
CA LEU A 41 8.40 -11.34 4.01
C LEU A 41 9.84 -11.82 3.70
N GLY A 42 10.56 -11.09 2.83
CA GLY A 42 11.94 -11.43 2.44
C GLY A 42 12.06 -12.54 1.39
N LYS A 43 10.95 -13.09 0.89
CA LYS A 43 10.91 -14.00 -0.26
C LYS A 43 10.40 -13.29 -1.51
N PHE A 44 10.95 -13.63 -2.67
CA PHE A 44 10.46 -13.14 -3.96
C PHE A 44 9.01 -13.58 -4.15
N ALA A 45 8.09 -12.63 -4.30
CA ALA A 45 6.67 -12.95 -4.46
C ALA A 45 6.26 -12.86 -5.93
N ARG A 46 6.50 -11.71 -6.57
CA ARG A 46 6.12 -11.47 -7.96
C ARG A 46 6.86 -10.28 -8.55
N VAL A 47 6.82 -10.23 -9.88
CA VAL A 47 7.26 -9.09 -10.67
C VAL A 47 6.06 -8.20 -10.95
N ALA A 48 6.09 -6.95 -10.49
CA ALA A 48 5.09 -5.95 -10.83
C ALA A 48 5.53 -5.22 -12.12
N GLY A 49 4.72 -5.37 -13.16
CA GLY A 49 4.93 -4.72 -14.45
C GLY A 49 4.59 -3.21 -14.39
N PRO A 50 4.87 -2.47 -15.48
CA PRO A 50 4.54 -1.05 -15.56
C PRO A 50 3.03 -0.81 -15.41
N GLY A 51 2.66 0.24 -14.67
CA GLY A 51 1.26 0.62 -14.42
C GLY A 51 0.85 0.62 -12.94
N LEU A 52 -0.46 0.74 -12.69
CA LEU A 52 -1.04 0.74 -11.35
C LEU A 52 -1.03 -0.68 -10.78
N ASN A 53 -0.18 -0.92 -9.79
CA ASN A 53 -0.09 -2.21 -9.12
C ASN A 53 -0.65 -2.10 -7.70
N TRP A 54 -1.43 -3.10 -7.31
CA TRP A 54 -1.90 -3.24 -5.94
C TRP A 54 -0.89 -4.05 -5.14
N LYS A 55 -0.29 -3.46 -4.10
CA LYS A 55 0.49 -4.20 -3.08
C LYS A 55 -0.29 -4.28 -1.78
N THR A 56 -0.08 -5.34 -1.00
CA THR A 56 -0.58 -5.37 0.38
C THR A 56 0.43 -4.63 1.28
N PRO A 57 0.11 -3.43 1.82
CA PRO A 57 1.09 -2.48 2.37
C PRO A 57 1.89 -2.99 3.59
N TYR A 58 1.47 -4.09 4.20
CA TYR A 58 2.14 -4.70 5.36
C TYR A 58 2.91 -5.98 5.07
N ILE A 59 2.58 -6.69 3.98
CA ILE A 59 3.20 -7.99 3.68
C ILE A 59 4.16 -7.87 2.49
N GLU A 60 3.91 -6.90 1.61
CA GLU A 60 4.63 -6.76 0.36
C GLU A 60 5.51 -5.49 0.35
N THR A 61 6.81 -5.70 0.18
CA THR A 61 7.82 -4.64 0.08
C THR A 61 8.37 -4.60 -1.35
N VAL A 62 8.42 -3.41 -1.94
CA VAL A 62 9.08 -3.19 -3.23
C VAL A 62 10.57 -3.02 -2.97
N VAL A 63 11.38 -3.99 -3.38
CA VAL A 63 12.81 -4.03 -3.01
C VAL A 63 13.70 -3.42 -4.08
N ARG A 64 13.36 -3.58 -5.36
CA ARG A 64 14.19 -3.06 -6.45
C ARG A 64 13.32 -2.74 -7.66
N ARG A 65 13.53 -1.57 -8.27
CA ARG A 65 12.99 -1.22 -9.58
C ARG A 65 14.11 -1.42 -10.60
N LEU A 66 13.90 -2.31 -11.56
CA LEU A 66 14.84 -2.58 -12.64
C LEU A 66 14.36 -1.83 -13.89
N SER A 67 15.23 -1.00 -14.47
CA SER A 67 14.95 -0.34 -15.75
C SER A 67 15.09 -1.37 -16.87
N MET A 68 14.04 -1.54 -17.69
CA MET A 68 14.07 -2.38 -18.89
C MET A 68 14.49 -1.57 -20.13
N LYS A 69 15.13 -0.42 -19.93
CA LYS A 69 15.72 0.35 -21.02
C LYS A 69 17.00 -0.34 -21.45
N VAL A 70 16.89 -1.17 -22.49
CA VAL A 70 18.02 -1.76 -23.22
C VAL A 70 18.78 -0.69 -23.99
#